data_AF-A0A1X7VR59-F1
#
_entry.id   AF-A0A1X7VR59-F1
#
_cell.length_a   1.000
_cell.length_b   1.000
_cell.length_c   1.000
_cell.angle_alpha   90.00
_cell.angle_beta   90.00
_cell.angle_gamma   90.00
#
_symmetry.space_group_name_H-M   'P 1'
#
loop_
_entity.id
_entity.type
_entity.pdbx_description
1 polymer ?
#
loop_
_entity_poly.entity_id
_entity_poly.type
_entity_poly.pdbx_seq_one_letter_code
_entity_poly.pdbx_strand_id
1 'polypeptide(L)'
;MADHDYNVGEDIAVSGGQLHIAAFTTGKAQLLQEEVEMTRKLERLRIHDERVIGHLSKKYRILQHTLPITIIKHPTNEQKPNC
;
A
#
# COMPACT_ATOMS: atom_id res chain seq x y z
N MET A 1 3.96 11.33 3.67
CA MET A 1 3.88 11.07 2.22
C MET A 1 5.33 10.90 1.77
N ALA A 2 5.76 9.67 1.52
CA ALA A 2 7.16 9.30 1.29
C ALA A 2 7.41 8.89 -0.18
N ASP A 3 6.44 9.17 -1.05
CA ASP A 3 6.39 8.66 -2.43
C ASP A 3 7.33 9.44 -3.38
N HIS A 4 8.02 10.47 -2.88
CA HIS A 4 8.88 11.34 -3.68
C HIS A 4 10.33 10.85 -3.82
N ASP A 5 10.83 10.12 -2.83
CA ASP A 5 12.23 9.67 -2.81
C ASP A 5 12.39 8.28 -3.44
N TYR A 6 11.29 7.67 -3.89
CA TYR A 6 11.28 6.34 -4.49
C TYR A 6 11.17 6.45 -6.02
N ASN A 7 12.31 6.60 -6.69
CA ASN A 7 12.38 6.63 -8.15
C ASN A 7 12.44 5.22 -8.73
N VAL A 8 11.27 4.65 -9.02
CA VAL A 8 11.12 3.37 -9.76
C VAL A 8 10.59 3.57 -11.17
N GLY A 9 10.72 4.79 -11.71
CA GLY A 9 10.23 5.12 -13.04
C GLY A 9 10.86 4.25 -14.13
N GLU A 10 12.15 3.97 -14.00
CA GLU A 10 12.91 3.14 -14.95
C GLU A 10 12.41 1.68 -14.95
N ASP A 11 12.23 1.10 -13.77
CA ASP A 11 11.74 -0.29 -13.62
C ASP A 11 10.31 -0.46 -14.17
N ILE A 12 9.45 0.53 -13.94
CA ILE A 12 8.08 0.54 -14.47
C ILE A 12 8.10 0.67 -16.00
N ALA A 13 8.99 1.51 -16.55
CA ALA A 13 9.13 1.70 -17.99
C ALA A 13 9.60 0.43 -18.71
N VAL A 14 10.47 -0.38 -18.09
CA VAL A 14 10.89 -1.71 -18.62
C VAL A 14 9.68 -2.63 -18.82
N SER A 15 8.66 -2.50 -17.97
CA SER A 15 7.41 -3.27 -18.07
C SER A 15 6.36 -2.62 -18.98
N GLY A 16 6.70 -1.54 -19.68
CA GLY A 16 5.78 -0.78 -20.54
C GLY A 16 4.78 0.10 -19.78
N GLY A 17 5.01 0.34 -18.49
CA GLY A 17 4.16 1.21 -17.67
C GLY A 17 4.63 2.67 -17.63
N GLN A 18 3.80 3.53 -17.07
CA GLN A 18 4.15 4.91 -16.76
C GLN A 18 3.90 5.21 -15.28
N LEU A 19 4.90 5.81 -14.63
CA LEU A 19 4.77 6.30 -13.26
C LEU A 19 4.11 7.68 -13.25
N HIS A 20 2.93 7.78 -12.64
CA HIS A 20 2.23 9.05 -12.43
C HIS A 20 2.33 9.47 -10.96
N ILE A 21 2.90 10.67 -10.73
CA ILE A 21 3.05 11.27 -9.40
C ILE A 21 2.20 12.54 -9.37
N ALA A 22 1.57 12.80 -8.22
CA ALA A 22 0.77 14.00 -8.00
C ALA A 22 1.60 15.26 -8.25
N ALA A 23 1.01 16.23 -8.96
CA ALA A 23 1.68 17.49 -9.26
C ALA A 23 1.85 18.34 -7.98
N PHE A 24 3.01 18.96 -7.85
CA PHE A 24 3.35 19.83 -6.72
C PHE A 24 3.39 21.30 -7.13
N THR A 25 3.04 22.18 -6.19
CA THR A 25 3.14 23.63 -6.37
C THR A 25 4.56 24.16 -6.10
N THR A 26 5.49 23.34 -5.59
CA THR A 26 6.86 23.78 -5.30
C THR A 26 7.55 24.27 -6.56
N GLY A 27 7.94 25.54 -6.60
CA GLY A 27 8.59 26.16 -7.76
C GLY A 27 7.65 26.63 -8.88
N LYS A 28 6.33 26.43 -8.73
CA LYS A 28 5.30 26.96 -9.64
C LYS A 28 4.39 27.94 -8.89
N ALA A 29 4.01 29.04 -9.55
CA ALA A 29 3.05 29.98 -8.97
C ALA A 29 1.67 29.33 -8.78
N GLN A 30 1.23 28.52 -9.77
CA GLN A 30 -0.02 27.74 -9.75
C GLN A 30 0.13 26.48 -10.63
N LEU A 31 -0.74 25.48 -10.39
CA LEU A 31 -0.87 24.29 -11.25
C LEU A 31 -1.85 24.55 -12.39
N LEU A 32 -1.64 23.90 -13.53
CA LEU A 32 -2.62 23.91 -14.61
C LEU A 32 -3.88 23.13 -14.19
N GLN A 33 -5.03 23.48 -14.77
CA GLN A 33 -6.29 22.80 -14.46
C GLN A 33 -6.20 21.28 -14.68
N GLU A 34 -5.57 20.85 -15.78
CA GLU A 34 -5.35 19.44 -16.08
C GLU A 34 -4.51 18.73 -15.00
N GLU A 35 -3.41 19.36 -14.57
CA GLU A 35 -2.55 18.83 -13.50
C GLU A 35 -3.32 18.69 -12.18
N VAL A 36 -4.20 19.65 -11.87
CA VAL A 36 -5.05 19.62 -10.67
C VAL A 36 -6.06 18.47 -10.75
N GLU A 37 -6.71 18.29 -11.89
CA GLU A 37 -7.70 17.23 -12.09
C GLU A 37 -7.06 15.83 -12.02
N MET A 38 -5.90 15.66 -12.67
CA MET A 38 -5.12 14.43 -12.62
C MET A 38 -4.68 14.11 -11.18
N THR A 39 -4.11 15.11 -10.49
CA THR A 39 -3.67 14.97 -9.10
C THR A 39 -4.83 14.59 -8.19
N ARG A 40 -6.00 15.21 -8.39
CA ARG A 40 -7.21 14.88 -7.61
C ARG A 40 -7.68 13.45 -7.85
N LYS A 41 -7.52 12.89 -9.05
CA LYS A 41 -7.84 11.47 -9.32
C LYS A 41 -6.86 10.55 -8.59
N LEU A 42 -5.57 10.84 -8.68
CA LEU A 42 -4.52 10.05 -8.03
C LEU A 42 -4.66 10.07 -6.50
N GLU A 43 -4.91 11.23 -5.91
CA GLU A 43 -5.02 11.36 -4.46
C GLU A 43 -6.26 10.64 -3.90
N ARG A 44 -7.36 10.55 -4.65
CA ARG A 44 -8.52 9.76 -4.24
C ARG A 44 -8.19 8.28 -4.13
N LEU A 45 -7.44 7.75 -5.10
CA LEU A 45 -6.97 6.36 -5.07
C LEU A 45 -6.00 6.15 -3.90
N ARG A 46 -5.03 7.06 -3.73
CA ARG A 46 -4.09 7.05 -2.61
C ARG A 46 -4.79 7.00 -1.25
N ILE A 47 -5.76 7.88 -1.02
CA ILE A 47 -6.57 7.90 0.21
C ILE A 47 -7.37 6.60 0.37
N HIS A 48 -7.93 6.06 -0.72
CA HIS A 48 -8.68 4.81 -0.68
C HIS A 48 -7.78 3.64 -0.28
N ASP A 49 -6.63 3.51 -0.92
CA ASP A 49 -5.70 2.41 -0.70
C ASP A 49 -5.08 2.48 0.69
N GLU A 50 -4.67 3.67 1.16
CA GLU A 50 -4.20 3.86 2.55
C GLU A 50 -5.27 3.45 3.57
N ARG A 51 -6.55 3.77 3.32
CA ARG A 51 -7.66 3.35 4.18
C ARG A 51 -7.89 1.85 4.15
N VAL A 52 -7.80 1.22 2.98
CA VAL A 52 -7.93 -0.23 2.82
C VAL A 52 -6.78 -0.94 3.53
N ILE A 53 -5.54 -0.52 3.33
CA ILE A 53 -4.36 -1.04 4.02
C ILE A 53 -4.53 -0.87 5.54
N GLY A 54 -4.93 0.32 5.98
CA GLY A 54 -5.21 0.58 7.39
C GLY A 54 -6.31 -0.32 7.96
N HIS A 55 -7.36 -0.59 7.19
CA HIS A 55 -8.43 -1.51 7.58
C HIS A 55 -7.94 -2.96 7.67
N LEU A 56 -7.20 -3.43 6.67
CA LEU A 56 -6.61 -4.78 6.64
C LEU A 56 -5.69 -4.99 7.84
N SER A 57 -4.80 -4.04 8.12
CA SER A 57 -3.88 -4.11 9.25
C SER A 57 -4.63 -4.17 10.59
N LYS A 58 -5.71 -3.41 10.76
CA LYS A 58 -6.55 -3.48 11.97
C LYS A 58 -7.29 -4.81 12.11
N LYS A 59 -7.73 -5.39 11.00
CA LYS A 59 -8.52 -6.63 10.99
C LYS A 59 -7.65 -7.88 11.19
N TYR A 60 -6.46 -7.89 10.61
CA TYR A 60 -5.60 -9.06 10.59
C TYR A 60 -4.34 -8.83 11.41
N ARG A 61 -4.28 -9.46 12.59
CA ARG A 61 -3.16 -9.37 13.52
C ARG A 61 -1.82 -9.77 12.88
N ILE A 62 -1.87 -10.65 11.87
CA ILE A 62 -0.71 -11.13 11.12
C ILE A 62 0.02 -9.98 10.40
N LEU A 63 -0.72 -8.94 10.00
CA LEU A 63 -0.20 -7.81 9.23
C LEU A 63 0.42 -6.72 10.13
N GLN A 64 0.19 -6.79 11.45
CA GLN A 64 0.70 -5.80 12.41
C GLN A 64 1.69 -6.37 13.42
N HIS A 65 1.58 -7.66 13.76
CA HIS A 65 2.32 -8.24 14.87
C HIS A 65 2.89 -9.60 14.50
N THR A 66 4.04 -9.92 15.08
CA THR A 66 4.60 -11.26 15.06
C THR A 66 3.62 -12.22 15.75
N LEU A 67 3.22 -13.26 15.03
CA LEU A 67 2.35 -14.29 15.55
C LEU A 67 3.14 -15.23 16.48
N PRO A 68 2.56 -15.65 17.61
CA PRO A 68 3.21 -16.66 18.46
C PRO A 68 3.31 -18.00 17.71
N ILE A 69 4.44 -18.68 17.89
CA ILE A 69 4.75 -19.97 17.24
C ILE A 69 3.73 -21.06 17.64
N THR A 70 3.03 -20.88 18.77
CA THR A 70 1.97 -21.78 19.24
C THR A 70 0.77 -21.92 18.29
N ILE A 71 0.62 -21.00 17.33
CA ILE A 71 -0.42 -21.09 16.29
C ILE A 71 -0.09 -22.18 15.26
N ILE A 72 1.17 -22.60 15.15
CA ILE A 72 1.63 -23.65 14.24
C ILE A 72 1.36 -25.00 14.89
N LYS A 73 0.54 -25.85 14.24
CA LYS A 73 0.31 -27.23 14.71
C LYS A 73 1.59 -28.05 14.52
N HIS A 74 2.12 -28.60 15.60
CA HIS A 74 3.21 -29.56 15.53
C HIS A 74 2.68 -30.89 14.96
N PRO A 75 3.36 -31.53 13.99
CA PRO A 75 2.86 -32.73 13.32
C PRO A 75 2.62 -33.93 14.26
N THR A 76 3.22 -33.97 15.46
CA THR A 76 2.95 -35.02 16.48
C THR A 76 1.81 -34.71 17.46
N ASN A 77 1.14 -33.55 17.36
CA ASN A 77 -0.04 -33.26 18.17
C ASN A 77 -1.30 -33.81 17.48
N GLU A 78 -1.40 -35.14 17.40
CA GLU A 78 -2.67 -35.81 17.12
C GLU A 78 -3.63 -35.54 18.28
N GLN A 79 -4.64 -34.72 18.02
CA GLN A 79 -5.77 -34.56 18.93
C GLN A 79 -6.52 -35.90 18.96
N LYS A 80 -6.28 -36.72 19.99
CA LYS A 80 -7.17 -37.84 20.30
C LYS A 80 -8.58 -37.27 20.47
N PRO A 81 -9.58 -37.80 19.74
CA PRO A 81 -10.96 -37.41 19.97
C PRO A 81 -11.30 -37.74 21.43
N ASN A 82 -11.85 -36.75 22.15
CA ASN A 82 -12.46 -37.01 23.45
C ASN A 82 -13.61 -38.00 23.24
N CYS A 83 -13.66 -39.02 24.11
CA CYS A 83 -14.58 -40.16 24.11
C CYS A 83 -15.99 -39.86 23.61
#